data_AF-A0A9Q0Z8W3-F1
#
_entry.id   AF-A0A9Q0Z8W3-F1
#
_cell.length_a   1.000
_cell.length_b   1.000
_cell.length_c   1.000
_cell.angle_alpha   90.00
_cell.angle_beta   90.00
_cell.angle_gamma   90.00
#
_symmetry.space_group_name_H-M   'P 1'
#
loop_
_entity.id
_entity.type
_entity.pdbx_description
1 polymer ?
#
loop_
_entity_poly.entity_id
_entity_poly.type
_entity_poly.pdbx_seq_one_letter_code
_entity_poly.pdbx_strand_id
1 'polypeptide(L)'
;MNAQLNHNYSKRRGCISVVGASRRSLWSQFSNSYDRCNLELGKCIGRLRKFMNSSEKMRKHVSSTLFTRFVVSVLMVSFAVSNSPSWALNEENLLFLEAWRTIDRAYVDKTFNGQSWFRYRENALRNEPMNTREETYTAIRKMLATLDDPFTRFLEPEKFKSLRSGTKSAVTGVGLSIGYPTVSDGSPAGLVVISAAPGGPANRAGILSGDIILAINDTSTDSMGIYDAADRLQ
;
A
#
# COMPACT_ATOMS: atom_id res chain seq x y z
N MET A 1 -20.53 -47.74 -7.79
CA MET A 1 -19.81 -47.40 -9.04
C MET A 1 -18.66 -46.48 -8.66
N ASN A 2 -17.44 -47.03 -8.68
CA ASN A 2 -16.18 -46.32 -8.46
C ASN A 2 -15.58 -45.94 -9.83
N ALA A 3 -15.15 -44.68 -10.00
CA ALA A 3 -14.18 -44.26 -11.00
C ALA A 3 -13.67 -42.87 -10.58
N GLN A 4 -12.51 -42.78 -9.95
CA GLN A 4 -11.17 -42.65 -10.54
C GLN A 4 -10.80 -41.19 -10.86
N LEU A 5 -9.78 -40.74 -10.13
CA LEU A 5 -8.98 -39.53 -10.28
C LEU A 5 -8.48 -39.35 -11.72
N ASN A 6 -8.37 -38.09 -12.17
CA ASN A 6 -7.31 -37.76 -13.11
C ASN A 6 -6.77 -36.34 -12.92
N HIS A 7 -5.54 -36.29 -12.41
CA HIS A 7 -4.65 -35.15 -12.43
C HIS A 7 -4.21 -34.89 -13.88
N ASN A 8 -4.32 -33.66 -14.37
CA ASN A 8 -3.56 -33.23 -15.55
C ASN A 8 -3.34 -31.72 -15.52
N TYR A 9 -2.20 -31.30 -14.98
CA TYR A 9 -1.62 -29.99 -15.30
C TYR A 9 -0.22 -30.20 -15.88
N SER A 10 -0.12 -29.86 -17.16
CA SER A 10 1.01 -30.03 -18.05
C SER A 10 2.24 -29.22 -17.61
N LYS A 11 3.30 -29.95 -17.30
CA LYS A 11 4.67 -29.52 -17.05
C LYS A 11 5.34 -29.06 -18.35
N ARG A 12 5.41 -27.76 -18.63
CA ARG A 12 6.28 -27.22 -19.70
C ARG A 12 7.73 -27.13 -19.20
N ARG A 13 8.53 -28.13 -19.55
CA ARG A 13 9.99 -28.07 -19.54
C ARG A 13 10.45 -27.49 -20.87
N GLY A 14 11.09 -26.34 -20.85
CA GLY A 14 11.90 -25.86 -21.98
C GLY A 14 13.24 -26.59 -21.97
N CYS A 15 13.45 -27.45 -22.96
CA CYS A 15 14.74 -28.06 -23.25
C CYS A 15 15.66 -27.00 -23.89
N ILE A 16 16.87 -26.85 -23.36
CA ILE A 16 17.99 -26.26 -24.09
C ILE A 16 18.97 -27.39 -24.36
N SER A 17 19.17 -27.67 -25.66
CA SER A 17 20.11 -28.65 -26.16
C SER A 17 21.55 -28.25 -25.83
N VAL A 18 22.29 -29.18 -25.26
CA VAL A 18 23.73 -29.13 -25.09
C VAL A 18 24.37 -29.53 -26.42
N VAL A 19 25.12 -28.61 -27.02
CA VAL A 19 26.11 -28.91 -28.07
C VAL A 19 27.47 -28.54 -27.49
N GLY A 20 28.35 -29.55 -27.40
CA GLY A 20 29.69 -29.41 -26.89
C GLY A 20 30.59 -28.63 -27.84
N ALA A 21 31.41 -27.73 -27.27
CA ALA A 21 32.57 -27.16 -27.93
C ALA A 21 33.72 -27.04 -26.91
N SER A 22 34.68 -27.95 -27.07
CA SER A 22 36.12 -27.82 -26.85
C SER A 22 36.65 -26.88 -25.75
N ARG A 23 37.12 -27.50 -24.66
CA ARG A 23 38.11 -26.94 -23.73
C ARG A 23 39.46 -26.73 -24.44
N ARG A 24 39.76 -25.49 -24.87
CA ARG A 24 41.12 -24.89 -24.94
C ARG A 24 41.04 -23.55 -25.70
N SER A 25 40.98 -22.42 -24.98
CA SER A 25 41.55 -21.13 -25.43
C SER A 25 41.38 -19.95 -24.46
N LEU A 26 40.65 -20.08 -23.35
CA LEU A 26 40.42 -18.96 -22.41
C LEU A 26 41.33 -18.96 -21.17
N TRP A 27 42.58 -19.40 -21.32
CA TRP A 27 43.61 -19.36 -20.26
C TRP A 27 44.93 -18.70 -20.69
N SER A 28 45.01 -18.06 -21.88
CA SER A 28 46.22 -17.33 -22.31
C SER A 28 46.06 -15.80 -22.39
N GLN A 29 44.89 -15.25 -22.06
CA GLN A 29 44.68 -13.79 -21.97
C GLN A 29 44.58 -13.24 -20.55
N PHE A 30 44.65 -14.07 -19.51
CA PHE A 30 44.57 -13.62 -18.11
C PHE A 30 45.90 -13.73 -17.32
N SER A 31 46.97 -14.29 -17.89
CA SER A 31 48.28 -14.38 -17.23
C SER A 31 49.24 -13.23 -17.53
N ASN A 32 49.05 -12.48 -18.62
CA ASN A 32 49.99 -11.43 -19.04
C ASN A 32 49.79 -10.04 -18.39
N SER A 33 48.82 -9.90 -17.48
CA SER A 33 48.63 -8.66 -16.70
C SER A 33 49.19 -8.76 -15.28
N TYR A 34 49.63 -9.95 -14.84
CA TYR A 34 50.16 -10.16 -13.49
C TYR A 34 51.68 -9.93 -13.38
N ASP A 35 52.44 -10.16 -14.46
CA ASP A 35 53.91 -10.01 -14.46
C ASP A 35 54.41 -8.57 -14.68
N ARG A 36 53.55 -7.63 -15.11
CA ARG A 36 53.91 -6.21 -15.23
C ARG A 36 53.70 -5.42 -13.92
N CYS A 37 53.04 -6.01 -12.92
CA CYS A 37 52.75 -5.35 -11.64
C CYS A 37 53.83 -5.60 -10.56
N ASN A 38 54.71 -6.60 -10.74
CA ASN A 38 55.69 -6.99 -9.73
C ASN A 38 57.06 -6.28 -9.81
N LEU A 39 57.28 -5.37 -10.76
CA LEU A 39 58.54 -4.61 -10.87
C LEU A 39 58.50 -3.20 -10.24
N GLU A 40 57.31 -2.67 -9.92
CA GLU A 40 57.17 -1.36 -9.25
C GLU A 40 56.93 -1.48 -7.72
N LEU A 41 56.58 -2.68 -7.22
CA LEU A 41 56.46 -2.95 -5.78
C LEU A 41 57.82 -3.04 -5.05
N GLY A 42 58.89 -3.42 -5.75
CA GLY A 42 60.24 -3.51 -5.15
C GLY A 42 60.87 -2.16 -4.81
N LYS A 43 60.54 -1.09 -5.56
CA LYS A 43 61.09 0.26 -5.33
C LYS A 43 60.36 1.01 -4.21
N CYS A 44 59.09 0.69 -3.96
CA CYS A 44 58.31 1.27 -2.86
C CYS A 44 58.75 0.74 -1.48
N ILE A 45 59.12 -0.54 -1.39
CA ILE A 45 59.52 -1.18 -0.12
C ILE A 45 60.86 -0.64 0.40
N GLY A 46 61.80 -0.31 -0.50
CA GLY A 46 63.09 0.29 -0.11
C GLY A 46 62.95 1.71 0.48
N ARG A 47 61.95 2.47 0.04
CA ARG A 47 61.70 3.85 0.50
C ARG A 47 60.98 3.86 1.86
N LEU A 48 60.11 2.87 2.10
CA LEU A 48 59.43 2.65 3.39
C LEU A 48 60.38 2.22 4.50
N ARG A 49 61.44 1.45 4.21
CA ARG A 49 62.44 1.05 5.22
C ARG A 49 63.25 2.24 5.78
N LYS A 50 63.51 3.28 4.95
CA LYS A 50 64.14 4.54 5.42
C LYS A 50 63.18 5.40 6.24
N PHE A 51 61.88 5.34 5.96
CA PHE A 51 60.87 6.11 6.69
C PHE A 51 60.57 5.50 8.07
N MET A 52 60.68 4.18 8.24
CA MET A 52 60.43 3.51 9.52
C MET A 52 61.59 3.61 10.54
N ASN A 53 62.83 3.87 10.11
CA ASN A 53 63.93 4.16 11.06
C ASN A 53 64.02 5.64 11.45
N SER A 54 63.13 6.49 10.90
CA SER A 54 63.00 7.90 11.28
C SER A 54 61.77 8.14 12.19
N SER A 55 61.33 7.12 12.94
CA SER A 55 60.19 7.24 13.87
C SER A 55 60.50 6.91 15.33
N GLU A 56 61.74 6.55 15.70
CA GLU A 56 62.06 6.25 17.11
C GLU A 56 62.18 7.51 17.98
N LYS A 57 62.47 8.68 17.40
CA LYS A 57 62.65 9.93 18.16
C LYS A 57 61.36 10.74 18.37
N MET A 58 60.26 10.36 17.72
CA MET A 58 58.96 11.08 17.75
C MET A 58 57.86 10.34 18.53
N ARG A 59 58.23 9.35 19.36
CA ARG A 59 57.29 8.39 19.98
C ARG A 59 56.83 8.74 21.41
N LYS A 60 57.32 9.79 22.08
CA LYS A 60 56.99 10.00 23.51
C LYS A 60 55.97 11.10 23.86
N HIS A 61 55.67 12.06 22.98
CA HIS A 61 54.73 13.14 23.36
C HIS A 61 53.60 13.47 22.37
N VAL A 62 53.64 12.96 21.13
CA VAL A 62 52.68 13.36 20.08
C VAL A 62 51.59 12.31 19.82
N SER A 63 51.81 11.05 20.22
CA SER A 63 50.91 9.92 19.91
C SER A 63 49.68 9.81 20.82
N SER A 64 49.72 10.30 22.06
CA SER A 64 48.64 10.09 23.04
C SER A 64 47.52 11.12 22.88
N THR A 65 47.86 12.40 22.66
CA THR A 65 46.91 13.52 22.60
C THR A 65 46.18 13.62 21.26
N LEU A 66 46.83 13.28 20.14
CA LEU A 66 46.20 13.29 18.82
C LEU A 66 45.25 12.09 18.63
N PHE A 67 45.63 10.91 19.13
CA PHE A 67 44.80 9.71 19.02
C PHE A 67 43.54 9.82 19.89
N THR A 68 43.66 10.31 21.12
CA THR A 68 42.49 10.58 21.98
C THR A 68 41.56 11.61 21.37
N ARG A 69 42.07 12.68 20.75
CA ARG A 69 41.22 13.67 20.07
C ARG A 69 40.52 13.10 18.84
N PHE A 70 41.17 12.20 18.09
CA PHE A 70 40.54 11.54 16.95
C PHE A 70 39.43 10.57 17.40
N VAL A 71 39.69 9.75 18.41
CA VAL A 71 38.69 8.82 18.98
C VAL A 71 37.51 9.57 19.58
N VAL A 72 37.75 10.66 20.32
CA VAL A 72 36.69 11.53 20.86
C VAL A 72 35.92 12.22 19.73
N SER A 73 36.58 12.65 18.65
CA SER A 73 35.88 13.25 17.51
C SER A 73 35.00 12.24 16.77
N VAL A 74 35.43 10.99 16.60
CA VAL A 74 34.61 9.93 15.97
C VAL A 74 33.43 9.53 16.87
N LEU A 75 33.62 9.48 18.19
CA LEU A 75 32.55 9.24 19.17
C LEU A 75 31.52 10.40 19.21
N MET A 76 31.95 11.65 19.11
CA MET A 76 31.06 12.81 19.06
C MET A 76 30.28 12.90 17.74
N VAL A 77 30.89 12.53 16.62
CA VAL A 77 30.19 12.44 15.31
C VAL A 77 29.13 11.32 15.34
N SER A 78 29.37 10.24 16.08
CA SER A 78 28.38 9.16 16.26
C SER A 78 27.18 9.59 17.12
N PHE A 79 27.38 10.52 18.07
CA PHE A 79 26.29 11.05 18.92
C PHE A 79 25.42 12.10 18.21
N ALA A 80 25.93 12.78 17.18
CA ALA A 80 25.16 13.74 16.39
C ALA A 80 24.22 13.09 15.35
N VAL A 81 24.42 11.80 15.02
CA VAL A 81 23.64 11.05 14.01
C VAL A 81 22.50 10.23 14.64
N SER A 82 22.27 10.29 15.96
CA SER A 82 21.20 9.52 16.61
C SER A 82 19.81 10.18 16.61
N ASN A 83 19.65 11.40 16.10
CA ASN A 83 18.35 12.09 16.02
C ASN A 83 17.62 11.84 14.69
N SER A 84 17.68 10.62 14.16
CA SER A 84 16.66 10.23 13.19
C SER A 84 15.33 10.18 13.94
N PRO A 85 14.32 11.00 13.61
CA PRO A 85 13.01 10.86 14.25
C PRO A 85 12.57 9.42 14.08
N SER A 86 12.36 8.69 15.17
CA SER A 86 11.68 7.42 15.08
C SER A 86 10.30 7.75 14.51
N TRP A 87 9.98 7.22 13.33
CA TRP A 87 8.64 7.33 12.75
C TRP A 87 7.66 6.56 13.64
N ALA A 88 7.27 7.17 14.75
CA ALA A 88 6.10 6.75 15.50
C ALA A 88 4.90 7.12 14.64
N LEU A 89 4.06 6.14 14.31
CA LEU A 89 2.82 6.39 13.57
C LEU A 89 1.96 7.37 14.38
N ASN A 90 1.49 8.43 13.71
CA ASN A 90 0.53 9.37 14.28
C ASN A 90 -0.84 8.70 14.46
N GLU A 91 -1.71 9.27 15.31
CA GLU A 91 -3.10 8.83 15.49
C GLU A 91 -3.83 8.69 14.14
N GLU A 92 -3.63 9.64 13.24
CA GLU A 92 -4.21 9.65 11.91
C GLU A 92 -3.74 8.48 11.04
N ASN A 93 -2.44 8.15 11.09
CA ASN A 93 -1.90 6.97 10.40
C ASN A 93 -2.45 5.67 11.00
N LEU A 94 -2.67 5.62 12.32
CA LEU A 94 -3.27 4.46 12.99
C LEU A 94 -4.73 4.27 12.59
N LEU A 95 -5.50 5.36 12.47
CA LEU A 95 -6.89 5.31 12.00
C LEU A 95 -6.98 4.77 10.57
N PHE A 96 -6.12 5.25 9.67
CA PHE A 96 -6.01 4.69 8.32
C PHE A 96 -5.66 3.20 8.34
N LEU A 97 -4.66 2.81 9.15
CA LEU A 97 -4.24 1.42 9.29
C LEU A 97 -5.33 0.51 9.86
N GLU A 98 -6.17 1.02 10.76
CA GLU A 98 -7.31 0.29 11.29
C GLU A 98 -8.37 0.04 10.22
N ALA A 99 -8.70 1.06 9.42
CA ALA A 99 -9.60 0.92 8.29
C ALA A 99 -9.04 -0.09 7.27
N TRP A 100 -7.77 0.06 6.89
CA TRP A 100 -7.08 -0.86 5.99
C TRP A 100 -7.12 -2.31 6.49
N ARG A 101 -6.87 -2.52 7.79
CA ARG A 101 -6.89 -3.84 8.44
C ARG A 101 -8.29 -4.45 8.47
N THR A 102 -9.31 -3.61 8.64
CA THR A 102 -10.71 -4.05 8.61
C THR A 102 -11.05 -4.64 7.24
N ILE A 103 -10.66 -3.94 6.17
CA ILE A 103 -10.85 -4.42 4.79
C ILE A 103 -10.00 -5.68 4.53
N ASP A 104 -8.72 -5.67 4.88
CA ASP A 104 -7.82 -6.82 4.70
C ASP A 104 -8.42 -8.12 5.27
N ARG A 105 -8.98 -8.03 6.48
CA ARG A 105 -9.59 -9.17 7.17
C ARG A 105 -10.99 -9.52 6.64
N ALA A 106 -11.86 -8.54 6.49
CA ALA A 106 -13.31 -8.78 6.30
C ALA A 106 -13.78 -8.71 4.85
N TYR A 107 -13.00 -8.13 3.92
CA TYR A 107 -13.44 -7.98 2.54
C TYR A 107 -13.57 -9.32 1.83
N VAL A 108 -14.62 -9.44 1.00
CA VAL A 108 -15.06 -10.69 0.38
C VAL A 108 -14.05 -11.18 -0.67
N ASP A 109 -13.60 -10.28 -1.55
CA ASP A 109 -12.60 -10.59 -2.57
C ASP A 109 -11.18 -10.37 -2.05
N LYS A 110 -10.44 -11.46 -1.84
CA LYS A 110 -9.04 -11.40 -1.38
C LYS A 110 -8.03 -11.01 -2.46
N THR A 111 -8.46 -10.87 -3.71
CA THR A 111 -7.63 -10.30 -4.77
C THR A 111 -7.68 -8.77 -4.80
N PHE A 112 -8.59 -8.16 -4.04
CA PHE A 112 -8.77 -6.70 -3.92
C PHE A 112 -8.81 -6.01 -5.30
N ASN A 113 -9.63 -6.55 -6.21
CA ASN A 113 -9.69 -6.07 -7.60
C ASN A 113 -8.31 -6.11 -8.31
N GLY A 114 -7.57 -7.21 -8.12
CA GLY A 114 -6.24 -7.42 -8.70
C GLY A 114 -5.10 -6.60 -8.07
N GLN A 115 -5.33 -5.93 -6.94
CA GLN A 115 -4.34 -5.05 -6.31
C GLN A 115 -3.56 -5.75 -5.20
N SER A 116 -2.28 -5.37 -5.07
CA SER A 116 -1.48 -5.78 -3.92
C SER A 116 -1.81 -4.91 -2.71
N TRP A 117 -2.75 -5.37 -1.88
CA TRP A 117 -3.28 -4.61 -0.74
C TRP A 117 -2.23 -4.15 0.26
N PHE A 118 -1.23 -5.00 0.52
CA PHE A 118 -0.09 -4.66 1.38
C PHE A 118 0.79 -3.55 0.77
N ARG A 119 1.03 -3.57 -0.54
CA ARG A 119 1.80 -2.52 -1.22
C ARG A 119 1.04 -1.21 -1.31
N TYR A 120 -0.30 -1.28 -1.45
CA TYR A 120 -1.14 -0.09 -1.38
C TYR A 120 -0.94 0.63 -0.03
N ARG A 121 -0.97 -0.11 1.08
CA ARG A 121 -0.73 0.43 2.43
C ARG A 121 0.60 1.16 2.54
N GLU A 122 1.70 0.54 2.11
CA GLU A 122 3.02 1.15 2.17
C GLU A 122 3.12 2.41 1.32
N ASN A 123 2.51 2.40 0.13
CA ASN A 123 2.47 3.55 -0.77
C ASN A 123 1.66 4.69 -0.15
N ALA A 124 0.44 4.40 0.34
CA ALA A 124 -0.44 5.39 0.96
C ALA A 124 0.22 6.07 2.16
N LEU A 125 0.86 5.32 3.07
CA LEU A 125 1.55 5.88 4.23
C LEU A 125 2.76 6.77 3.88
N ARG A 126 3.34 6.62 2.68
CA ARG A 126 4.49 7.43 2.24
C ARG A 126 4.06 8.66 1.43
N ASN A 127 2.98 8.55 0.68
CA ASN A 127 2.66 9.50 -0.38
C ASN A 127 1.33 10.26 -0.18
N GLU A 128 0.39 9.74 0.62
CA GLU A 128 -0.85 10.45 0.93
C GLU A 128 -0.66 11.29 2.20
N PRO A 129 -1.07 12.58 2.19
CA PRO A 129 -1.06 13.38 3.40
C PRO A 129 -2.15 12.85 4.36
N MET A 130 -1.78 12.64 5.62
CA MET A 130 -2.66 12.20 6.71
C MET A 130 -2.29 12.94 8.00
N ASN A 131 -2.26 14.28 7.92
CA ASN A 131 -1.92 15.12 9.07
C ASN A 131 -3.18 15.57 9.83
N THR A 132 -4.31 15.64 9.14
CA THR A 132 -5.61 16.03 9.71
C THR A 132 -6.64 14.93 9.55
N ARG A 133 -7.73 15.01 10.32
CA ARG A 133 -8.80 14.01 10.30
C ARG A 133 -9.47 13.92 8.93
N GLU A 134 -9.68 15.06 8.30
CA GLU A 134 -10.31 15.20 6.99
C GLU A 134 -9.43 14.62 5.86
N GLU A 135 -8.11 14.83 5.97
CA GLU A 135 -7.13 14.22 5.08
C GLU A 135 -7.16 12.69 5.21
N THR A 136 -7.13 12.16 6.44
CA THR A 136 -7.23 10.72 6.70
C THR A 136 -8.51 10.11 6.16
N TYR A 137 -9.68 10.75 6.39
CA TYR A 137 -10.95 10.29 5.84
C TYR A 137 -10.94 10.27 4.31
N THR A 138 -10.31 11.27 3.69
CA THR A 138 -10.17 11.33 2.24
C THR A 138 -9.26 10.22 1.72
N ALA A 139 -8.14 9.95 2.41
CA ALA A 139 -7.26 8.84 2.07
C ALA A 139 -7.96 7.47 2.22
N ILE A 140 -8.76 7.27 3.27
CA ILE A 140 -9.58 6.06 3.43
C ILE A 140 -10.59 5.95 2.28
N ARG A 141 -11.31 7.02 1.92
CA ARG A 141 -12.24 7.01 0.79
C ARG A 141 -11.55 6.66 -0.53
N LYS A 142 -10.39 7.24 -0.80
CA LYS A 142 -9.56 6.91 -1.98
C LYS A 142 -9.17 5.43 -1.99
N MET A 143 -8.77 4.89 -0.84
CA MET A 143 -8.42 3.48 -0.68
C MET A 143 -9.60 2.56 -1.00
N LEU A 144 -10.80 2.87 -0.50
CA LEU A 144 -11.97 2.05 -0.76
C LEU A 144 -12.45 2.17 -2.22
N ALA A 145 -12.31 3.34 -2.83
CA ALA A 145 -12.68 3.56 -4.23
C ALA A 145 -11.86 2.68 -5.19
N THR A 146 -10.64 2.27 -4.84
CA THR A 146 -9.87 1.36 -5.72
C THR A 146 -10.46 -0.05 -5.79
N LEU A 147 -11.28 -0.45 -4.81
CA LEU A 147 -11.94 -1.75 -4.81
C LEU A 147 -13.08 -1.84 -5.82
N ASP A 148 -13.53 -0.71 -6.37
CA ASP A 148 -14.64 -0.62 -7.35
C ASP A 148 -15.93 -1.32 -6.87
N ASP A 149 -16.18 -1.23 -5.56
CA ASP A 149 -17.36 -1.81 -4.92
C ASP A 149 -18.24 -0.70 -4.33
N PRO A 150 -19.46 -0.46 -4.88
CA PRO A 150 -20.34 0.60 -4.40
C PRO A 150 -20.86 0.36 -2.98
N PHE A 151 -20.83 -0.87 -2.48
CA PHE A 151 -21.29 -1.19 -1.13
C PHE A 151 -20.19 -0.98 -0.07
N THR A 152 -18.92 -1.03 -0.47
CA THR A 152 -17.79 -0.81 0.43
C THR A 152 -17.45 0.67 0.53
N ARG A 153 -17.76 1.26 1.69
CA ARG A 153 -17.52 2.71 1.91
C ARG A 153 -17.18 3.02 3.35
N PHE A 154 -16.60 4.19 3.53
CA PHE A 154 -16.30 4.75 4.84
C PHE A 154 -17.46 5.61 5.33
N LEU A 155 -17.83 5.45 6.60
CA LEU A 155 -18.83 6.27 7.27
C LEU A 155 -18.15 7.09 8.37
N GLU A 156 -18.33 8.40 8.29
CA GLU A 156 -17.88 9.31 9.33
C GLU A 156 -18.71 9.12 10.61
N PRO A 157 -18.16 9.46 11.79
CA PRO A 157 -18.83 9.21 13.07
C PRO A 157 -20.23 9.80 13.17
N GLU A 158 -20.46 10.97 12.58
CA GLU A 158 -21.77 11.62 12.54
C GLU A 158 -22.77 10.84 11.67
N LYS A 159 -22.39 10.51 10.43
CA LYS A 159 -23.20 9.69 9.53
C LYS A 159 -23.53 8.32 10.14
N PHE A 160 -22.55 7.68 10.78
CA PHE A 160 -22.77 6.40 11.46
C PHE A 160 -23.73 6.53 12.65
N LYS A 161 -23.65 7.62 13.43
CA LYS A 161 -24.61 7.90 14.52
C LYS A 161 -26.02 8.12 14.00
N SER A 162 -26.18 8.88 12.92
CA SER A 162 -27.49 9.10 12.29
C SER A 162 -28.07 7.79 11.77
N LEU A 163 -27.27 6.98 11.06
CA LEU A 163 -27.67 5.65 10.60
C LEU A 163 -28.14 4.75 11.75
N ARG A 164 -27.35 4.67 12.82
CA ARG A 164 -27.66 3.83 13.99
C ARG A 164 -28.88 4.35 14.74
N SER A 165 -29.09 5.65 14.80
CA SER A 165 -30.26 6.26 15.46
C SER A 165 -31.53 6.06 14.64
N GLY A 166 -31.45 6.23 13.32
CA GLY A 166 -32.54 5.97 12.38
C GLY A 166 -33.08 4.56 12.56
N THR A 167 -32.23 3.53 12.51
CA THR A 167 -32.66 2.12 12.70
C THR A 167 -33.29 1.80 14.07
N LYS A 168 -33.04 2.62 15.10
CA LYS A 168 -33.56 2.41 16.46
C LYS A 168 -34.84 3.19 16.76
N SER A 169 -35.04 4.31 16.09
CA SER A 169 -36.25 5.12 16.21
C SER A 169 -37.29 4.64 15.19
N ALA A 170 -38.54 5.09 15.33
CA ALA A 170 -39.50 4.96 14.24
C ALA A 170 -38.97 5.77 13.05
N VAL A 171 -38.35 5.08 12.08
CA VAL A 171 -37.84 5.70 10.85
C VAL A 171 -39.03 6.39 10.16
N THR A 172 -38.99 7.71 10.09
CA THR A 172 -39.83 8.47 9.19
C THR A 172 -39.23 8.40 7.80
N GLY A 173 -40.07 8.34 6.77
CA GLY A 173 -39.62 8.36 5.39
C GLY A 173 -40.73 7.99 4.42
N VAL A 174 -40.41 8.03 3.12
CA VAL A 174 -41.39 7.79 2.05
C VAL A 174 -41.78 6.31 1.87
N GLY A 175 -41.12 5.39 2.57
CA GLY A 175 -41.38 3.95 2.49
C GLY A 175 -40.77 3.30 1.25
N LEU A 176 -39.56 3.70 0.85
CA LEU A 176 -38.81 3.11 -0.26
C LEU A 176 -37.60 2.32 0.25
N SER A 177 -37.38 1.16 -0.35
CA SER A 177 -36.09 0.46 -0.32
C SER A 177 -35.37 0.75 -1.63
N ILE A 178 -34.17 1.30 -1.52
CA ILE A 178 -33.33 1.69 -2.66
C ILE A 178 -32.11 0.76 -2.75
N GLY A 179 -31.52 0.67 -3.93
CA GLY A 179 -30.34 -0.15 -4.20
C GLY A 179 -29.57 0.35 -5.41
N TYR A 180 -28.53 -0.39 -5.77
CA TYR A 180 -27.85 -0.23 -7.04
C TYR A 180 -28.45 -1.20 -8.07
N PRO A 181 -28.50 -0.84 -9.36
CA PRO A 181 -29.06 -1.70 -10.41
C PRO A 181 -28.32 -3.04 -10.46
N THR A 182 -29.07 -4.13 -10.57
CA THR A 182 -28.55 -5.50 -10.48
C THR A 182 -28.15 -6.10 -11.84
N VAL A 183 -28.29 -5.35 -12.94
CA VAL A 183 -28.28 -5.92 -14.29
C VAL A 183 -27.09 -5.42 -15.12
N SER A 184 -26.40 -6.39 -15.69
CA SER A 184 -25.13 -6.38 -16.44
C SER A 184 -25.19 -5.68 -17.80
N ASP A 185 -26.08 -4.71 -17.99
CA ASP A 185 -26.51 -4.25 -19.32
C ASP A 185 -26.11 -2.79 -19.58
N GLY A 186 -25.01 -2.33 -18.97
CA GLY A 186 -24.57 -0.93 -19.11
C GLY A 186 -25.59 0.08 -18.58
N SER A 187 -26.44 -0.34 -17.63
CA SER A 187 -27.41 0.55 -16.97
C SER A 187 -26.68 1.75 -16.36
N PRO A 188 -27.24 2.96 -16.49
CA PRO A 188 -26.61 4.17 -15.97
C PRO A 188 -26.30 4.01 -14.48
N ALA A 189 -25.15 4.55 -14.07
CA ALA A 189 -24.84 4.74 -12.66
C ALA A 189 -26.00 5.49 -12.01
N GLY A 190 -26.59 4.92 -10.96
CA GLY A 190 -27.77 5.50 -10.35
C GLY A 190 -28.39 4.62 -9.27
N LEU A 191 -29.45 5.14 -8.67
CA LEU A 191 -30.20 4.47 -7.61
C LEU A 191 -31.50 3.89 -8.18
N VAL A 192 -31.79 2.64 -7.86
CA VAL A 192 -33.00 1.94 -8.28
C VAL A 192 -33.88 1.65 -7.07
N VAL A 193 -35.19 1.67 -7.28
CA VAL A 193 -36.17 1.21 -6.30
C VAL A 193 -36.17 -0.32 -6.28
N ILE A 194 -35.81 -0.89 -5.13
CA ILE A 194 -35.91 -2.33 -4.90
C ILE A 194 -37.34 -2.70 -4.54
N SER A 195 -37.98 -1.93 -3.65
CA SER A 195 -39.37 -2.16 -3.26
C SER A 195 -39.98 -0.94 -2.58
N ALA A 196 -41.28 -0.72 -2.75
CA ALA A 196 -42.06 0.22 -1.95
C ALA A 196 -42.83 -0.51 -0.83
N ALA A 197 -42.89 0.09 0.36
CA ALA A 197 -43.63 -0.43 1.49
C ALA A 197 -45.14 -0.52 1.16
N PRO A 198 -45.79 -1.69 1.34
CA PRO A 198 -47.21 -1.85 1.03
C PRO A 198 -48.08 -0.83 1.77
N GLY A 199 -48.92 -0.09 1.04
CA GLY A 199 -49.78 0.95 1.60
C GLY A 199 -49.03 2.21 2.08
N GLY A 200 -47.71 2.30 1.93
CA GLY A 200 -46.90 3.48 2.24
C GLY A 200 -47.04 4.62 1.23
N PRO A 201 -46.50 5.82 1.52
CA PRO A 201 -46.59 6.98 0.62
C PRO A 201 -46.09 6.71 -0.80
N ALA A 202 -44.93 6.07 -0.95
CA ALA A 202 -44.36 5.73 -2.25
C ALA A 202 -45.21 4.73 -3.05
N ASN A 203 -45.79 3.73 -2.38
CA ASN A 203 -46.68 2.76 -3.02
C ASN A 203 -47.97 3.44 -3.52
N ARG A 204 -48.55 4.35 -2.73
CA ARG A 204 -49.72 5.16 -3.13
C ARG A 204 -49.41 6.13 -4.27
N ALA A 205 -48.16 6.58 -4.38
CA ALA A 205 -47.69 7.38 -5.49
C ALA A 205 -47.46 6.57 -6.78
N GLY A 206 -47.64 5.24 -6.74
CA GLY A 206 -47.47 4.36 -7.89
C GLY A 206 -46.02 4.00 -8.21
N ILE A 207 -45.08 4.22 -7.27
CA ILE A 207 -43.67 3.84 -7.44
C ILE A 207 -43.54 2.32 -7.36
N LEU A 208 -42.88 1.72 -8.34
CA LEU A 208 -42.72 0.28 -8.49
C LEU A 208 -41.25 -0.15 -8.35
N SER A 209 -41.06 -1.45 -8.16
CA SER A 209 -39.73 -2.07 -8.19
C SER A 209 -39.15 -1.94 -9.60
N GLY A 210 -37.88 -1.55 -9.70
CA GLY A 210 -37.19 -1.31 -10.96
C GLY A 210 -37.17 0.15 -11.42
N ASP A 211 -37.95 1.04 -10.78
CA ASP A 211 -37.93 2.46 -11.09
C ASP A 211 -36.55 3.07 -10.80
N ILE A 212 -36.04 3.89 -11.72
CA ILE A 212 -34.79 4.61 -11.56
C ILE A 212 -35.08 5.96 -10.93
N ILE A 213 -34.39 6.25 -9.83
CA ILE A 213 -34.43 7.56 -9.19
C ILE A 213 -33.48 8.47 -9.96
N LEU A 214 -34.00 9.60 -10.45
CA LEU A 214 -33.19 10.59 -11.18
C LEU A 214 -32.75 11.73 -10.26
N ALA A 215 -33.66 12.21 -9.41
CA ALA A 215 -33.40 13.30 -8.47
C ALA A 215 -34.20 13.16 -7.17
N ILE A 216 -33.66 13.70 -6.08
CA ILE A 216 -34.33 13.84 -4.79
C ILE A 216 -34.25 15.31 -4.37
N ASN A 217 -35.39 15.98 -4.21
CA ASN A 217 -35.47 17.42 -3.91
C ASN A 217 -34.60 18.25 -4.87
N ASP A 218 -34.83 18.09 -6.17
CA ASP A 218 -34.09 18.76 -7.27
C ASP A 218 -32.58 18.49 -7.33
N THR A 219 -32.06 17.57 -6.52
CA THR A 219 -30.65 17.16 -6.55
C THR A 219 -30.53 15.85 -7.34
N SER A 220 -29.72 15.84 -8.41
CA SER A 220 -29.45 14.61 -9.17
C SER A 220 -28.84 13.51 -8.29
N THR A 221 -29.24 12.28 -8.57
CA THR A 221 -28.76 11.08 -7.85
C THR A 221 -27.64 10.33 -8.56
N ASP A 222 -27.17 10.78 -9.72
CA ASP A 222 -26.16 10.08 -10.53
C ASP A 222 -24.85 9.83 -9.77
N SER A 223 -24.43 10.80 -8.96
CA SER A 223 -23.22 10.73 -8.12
C SER A 223 -23.52 10.50 -6.64
N MET A 224 -24.79 10.26 -6.28
CA MET A 224 -25.22 10.19 -4.89
C MET A 224 -25.05 8.78 -4.31
N GLY A 225 -24.41 8.67 -3.15
CA GLY A 225 -24.31 7.40 -2.43
C GLY A 225 -25.65 6.98 -1.85
N ILE A 226 -25.89 5.66 -1.74
CA ILE A 226 -27.15 5.10 -1.19
C ILE A 226 -27.54 5.69 0.18
N TYR A 227 -26.57 5.92 1.08
CA TYR A 227 -26.86 6.48 2.40
C TYR A 227 -27.21 7.97 2.34
N ASP A 228 -26.59 8.74 1.45
CA ASP A 228 -26.91 10.16 1.29
C ASP A 228 -28.32 10.32 0.68
N ALA A 229 -28.69 9.42 -0.22
CA ALA A 229 -30.06 9.34 -0.73
C ALA A 229 -31.06 8.91 0.35
N ALA A 230 -30.71 7.92 1.17
CA ALA A 230 -31.55 7.48 2.29
C ALA A 230 -31.76 8.60 3.32
N ASP A 231 -30.76 9.46 3.57
CA ASP A 231 -30.87 10.61 4.47
C ASP A 231 -31.85 11.67 3.93
N ARG A 232 -31.88 11.87 2.60
CA ARG A 232 -32.78 12.83 1.94
C ARG A 232 -34.23 12.35 1.80
N LEU A 233 -34.50 11.06 1.98
CA LEU A 233 -35.82 10.45 1.87
C LEU A 233 -36.55 10.31 3.22
N GLN A 234 -35.94 10.76 4.31
CA GLN A 234 -36.44 10.69 5.69
C GLN A 234 -37.30 11.88 6.10
#